data_AF-A0A7Y0HH42-F1
#
_entry.id   AF-A0A7Y0HH42-F1
#
_cell.length_a   1.000
_cell.length_b   1.000
_cell.length_c   1.000
_cell.angle_alpha   90.00
_cell.angle_beta   90.00
_cell.angle_gamma   90.00
#
_symmetry.space_group_name_H-M   'P 1'
#
loop_
_entity.id
_entity.type
_entity.pdbx_description
1 polymer ?
#
loop_
_entity_poly.entity_id
_entity_poly.type
_entity_poly.pdbx_seq_one_letter_code
_entity_poly.pdbx_strand_id
1 'polypeptide(L)'
;MSDRNERRDEILRAVVDWMIANPKADFSLRDVASDIGTSARMLIYHFGTKDALLLAAVEAVGARWAADLSAGQAGSASNSLTAFWKTSLADPNARGLHLLTLQLWTQALAVGGDLYRPFLDRLVGGWNRIVADMLVQDGIDPVAAQHRACLTVAAVEGLILQALTDPAAPVDAAFTQMIEDLERWTDANAQGGP
;
A
#
# COMPACT_ATOMS: atom_id res chain seq x y z
N MET A 1 -5.11 -29.18 -6.91
CA MET A 1 -5.07 -27.75 -7.28
C MET A 1 -4.65 -26.85 -6.12
N SER A 2 -4.87 -27.23 -4.84
CA SER A 2 -4.42 -26.49 -3.63
C SER A 2 -2.89 -26.31 -3.55
N ASP A 3 -2.15 -27.42 -3.66
CA ASP A 3 -0.68 -27.48 -3.51
C ASP A 3 0.10 -26.57 -4.49
N ARG A 4 -0.41 -26.39 -5.71
CA ARG A 4 0.22 -25.50 -6.72
C ARG A 4 0.04 -24.02 -6.39
N ASN A 5 -1.11 -23.63 -5.85
CA ASN A 5 -1.37 -22.24 -5.46
C ASN A 5 -0.61 -21.91 -4.18
N GLU A 6 -0.58 -22.84 -3.21
CA GLU A 6 0.23 -22.71 -1.99
C GLU A 6 1.70 -22.48 -2.32
N ARG A 7 2.26 -23.27 -3.25
CA ARG A 7 3.65 -23.08 -3.69
C ARG A 7 3.89 -21.74 -4.39
N ARG A 8 2.95 -21.30 -5.23
CA ARG A 8 3.04 -19.99 -5.89
C ARG A 8 3.05 -18.86 -4.87
N ASP A 9 2.22 -18.95 -3.84
CA ASP A 9 2.08 -17.91 -2.83
C ASP A 9 3.26 -17.90 -1.83
N GLU A 10 3.86 -19.05 -1.55
CA GLU A 10 5.16 -19.14 -0.85
C GLU A 10 6.27 -18.44 -1.62
N ILE A 11 6.40 -18.73 -2.92
CA ILE A 11 7.41 -18.09 -3.76
C ILE A 11 7.16 -16.58 -3.82
N LEU A 12 5.90 -16.16 -3.96
CA LEU A 12 5.56 -14.74 -4.01
C LEU A 12 5.96 -14.01 -2.72
N ARG A 13 5.68 -14.60 -1.55
CA ARG A 13 6.11 -14.04 -0.25
C ARG A 13 7.62 -13.90 -0.17
N ALA A 14 8.37 -14.96 -0.51
CA ALA A 14 9.83 -14.93 -0.48
C ALA A 14 10.41 -13.87 -1.44
N VAL A 15 9.80 -13.70 -2.62
CA VAL A 15 10.17 -12.68 -3.60
C VAL A 15 9.90 -11.26 -3.04
N VAL A 16 8.75 -11.02 -2.42
CA VAL A 16 8.41 -9.74 -1.80
C VAL A 16 9.39 -9.40 -0.68
N ASP A 17 9.65 -10.36 0.22
CA ASP A 17 10.60 -10.18 1.32
C ASP A 17 12.01 -9.86 0.79
N TRP A 18 12.43 -10.55 -0.27
CA TRP A 18 13.70 -10.27 -0.93
C TRP A 18 13.75 -8.86 -1.52
N MET A 19 12.68 -8.39 -2.18
CA MET A 19 12.62 -7.04 -2.75
C MET A 19 12.63 -5.95 -1.68
N ILE A 20 11.94 -6.17 -0.55
CA ILE A 20 11.95 -5.26 0.60
C ILE A 20 13.37 -5.15 1.19
N ALA A 21 14.07 -6.29 1.30
CA ALA A 21 15.46 -6.32 1.79
C ALA A 21 16.48 -5.77 0.78
N ASN A 22 16.15 -5.78 -0.52
CA ASN A 22 17.01 -5.35 -1.60
C ASN A 22 16.34 -4.26 -2.46
N PRO A 23 16.11 -3.03 -1.93
CA PRO A 23 15.50 -1.94 -2.67
C PRO A 23 16.50 -1.40 -3.70
N LYS A 24 16.66 -2.08 -4.83
CA LYS A 24 17.48 -1.68 -5.97
C LYS A 24 16.57 -1.53 -7.18
N ALA A 25 16.77 -0.42 -7.92
CA ALA A 25 15.96 -0.10 -9.10
C ALA A 25 16.07 -1.15 -10.23
N ASP A 26 17.17 -1.92 -10.25
CA ASP A 26 17.37 -2.99 -11.22
C ASP A 26 17.82 -4.29 -10.54
N PHE A 27 17.07 -5.35 -10.81
CA PHE A 27 17.38 -6.72 -10.41
C PHE A 27 17.00 -7.67 -11.54
N SER A 28 17.72 -8.78 -11.69
CA SER A 28 17.33 -9.84 -12.61
C SER A 28 16.53 -10.93 -11.91
N LEU A 29 15.69 -11.66 -12.65
CA LEU A 29 15.01 -12.85 -12.11
C LEU A 29 16.01 -13.92 -11.62
N ARG A 30 17.26 -13.89 -12.08
CA ARG A 30 18.31 -14.80 -11.62
C ARG A 30 18.80 -14.43 -10.22
N ASP A 31 18.95 -13.14 -9.95
CA ASP A 31 19.39 -12.65 -8.63
C ASP A 31 18.37 -13.06 -7.57
N VAL A 32 17.09 -12.73 -7.81
CA VAL A 32 15.98 -13.13 -6.92
C VAL A 32 15.95 -14.64 -6.74
N ALA A 33 16.01 -15.40 -7.84
CA ALA A 33 15.88 -16.85 -7.78
C ALA A 33 17.01 -17.51 -6.99
N SER A 34 18.25 -17.04 -7.17
CA SER A 34 19.43 -17.52 -6.45
C SER A 34 19.25 -17.34 -4.94
N ASP A 35 18.83 -16.15 -4.53
CA ASP A 35 18.79 -15.77 -3.11
C ASP A 35 17.61 -16.42 -2.36
N ILE A 36 16.48 -16.68 -3.03
CA ILE A 36 15.32 -17.36 -2.42
C ILE A 36 15.34 -18.89 -2.61
N GLY A 37 16.43 -19.44 -3.16
CA GLY A 37 16.60 -20.89 -3.33
C GLY A 37 15.69 -21.53 -4.39
N THR A 38 15.44 -20.83 -5.50
CA THR A 38 14.68 -21.35 -6.65
C THR A 38 15.45 -21.15 -7.97
N SER A 39 14.79 -21.28 -9.12
CA SER A 39 15.37 -20.96 -10.42
C SER A 39 14.55 -19.91 -11.17
N ALA A 40 15.21 -19.13 -12.03
CA ALA A 40 14.51 -18.18 -12.90
C ALA A 40 13.43 -18.87 -13.76
N ARG A 41 13.67 -20.13 -14.14
CA ARG A 41 12.67 -20.96 -14.85
C ARG A 41 11.42 -21.20 -14.01
N MET A 42 11.57 -21.45 -12.70
CA MET A 42 10.43 -21.62 -11.79
C MET A 42 9.66 -20.31 -11.59
N LEU A 43 10.36 -19.17 -11.50
CA LEU A 43 9.68 -17.86 -11.45
C LEU A 43 8.87 -17.61 -12.72
N ILE A 44 9.46 -17.85 -13.90
CA ILE A 44 8.75 -17.74 -15.19
C ILE A 44 7.58 -18.72 -15.27
N TYR A 45 7.73 -19.95 -14.76
CA TYR A 45 6.65 -20.93 -14.73
C TYR A 45 5.44 -20.47 -13.93
N HIS A 46 5.65 -19.81 -12.78
CA HIS A 46 4.56 -19.37 -11.90
C HIS A 46 3.97 -18.00 -12.26
N PHE A 47 4.78 -17.08 -12.78
CA PHE A 47 4.41 -15.69 -12.97
C PHE A 47 4.47 -15.22 -14.43
N GLY A 48 5.05 -16.01 -15.33
CA GLY A 48 5.13 -15.70 -16.77
C GLY A 48 6.28 -14.75 -17.12
N THR A 49 6.24 -13.51 -16.65
CA THR A 49 7.25 -12.48 -16.96
C THR A 49 7.75 -11.79 -15.69
N LYS A 50 8.87 -11.03 -15.79
CA LYS A 50 9.35 -10.18 -14.69
C LYS A 50 8.27 -9.16 -14.31
N ASP A 51 7.65 -8.52 -15.29
CA ASP A 51 6.58 -7.54 -15.07
C ASP A 51 5.36 -8.14 -14.36
N ALA A 52 4.96 -9.36 -14.74
CA ALA A 52 3.86 -10.05 -14.08
C ALA A 52 4.21 -10.53 -12.67
N LEU A 53 5.48 -10.86 -12.40
CA LEU A 53 5.97 -11.11 -11.03
C LEU A 53 5.95 -9.83 -10.19
N LEU A 54 6.43 -8.71 -10.74
CA LEU A 54 6.39 -7.40 -10.08
C LEU A 54 4.95 -7.02 -9.75
N LEU A 55 4.03 -7.18 -10.71
CA LEU A 55 2.60 -6.96 -10.52
C LEU A 55 2.04 -7.78 -9.35
N ALA A 56 2.31 -9.09 -9.32
CA ALA A 56 1.87 -9.96 -8.25
C ALA A 56 2.46 -9.54 -6.88
N ALA A 57 3.72 -9.10 -6.85
CA ALA A 57 4.37 -8.63 -5.63
C ALA A 57 3.65 -7.39 -5.08
N VAL A 58 3.24 -6.45 -5.94
CA VAL A 58 2.52 -5.27 -5.46
C VAL A 58 1.10 -5.58 -5.02
N GLU A 59 0.42 -6.49 -5.69
CA GLU A 59 -0.89 -6.95 -5.25
C GLU A 59 -0.81 -7.53 -3.83
N ALA A 60 0.24 -8.28 -3.53
CA ALA A 60 0.49 -8.79 -2.18
C ALA A 60 0.78 -7.66 -1.16
N VAL A 61 1.57 -6.65 -1.55
CA VAL A 61 1.83 -5.47 -0.70
C VAL A 61 0.56 -4.66 -0.43
N GLY A 62 -0.22 -4.37 -1.47
CA GLY A 62 -1.49 -3.64 -1.34
C GLY A 62 -2.51 -4.42 -0.50
N ALA A 63 -2.57 -5.75 -0.67
CA ALA A 63 -3.42 -6.60 0.17
C ALA A 63 -2.99 -6.58 1.64
N ARG A 64 -1.67 -6.55 1.91
CA ARG A 64 -1.15 -6.38 3.27
C ARG A 64 -1.56 -5.04 3.87
N TRP A 65 -1.37 -3.93 3.17
CA TRP A 65 -1.80 -2.61 3.65
C TRP A 65 -3.30 -2.51 3.87
N ALA A 66 -4.11 -3.07 2.97
CA ALA A 66 -5.55 -3.15 3.12
C ALA A 66 -5.95 -3.94 4.37
N ALA A 67 -5.27 -5.07 4.63
CA ALA A 67 -5.48 -5.89 5.81
C ALA A 67 -5.06 -5.15 7.09
N ASP A 68 -3.89 -4.51 7.09
CA ASP A 68 -3.37 -3.75 8.24
C ASP A 68 -4.27 -2.55 8.57
N LEU A 69 -4.76 -1.84 7.55
CA LEU A 69 -5.74 -0.76 7.70
C LEU A 69 -7.07 -1.26 8.25
N SER A 70 -7.57 -2.39 7.73
CA SER A 70 -8.83 -3.00 8.17
C SER A 70 -8.73 -3.66 9.56
N ALA A 71 -7.52 -4.04 9.98
CA ALA A 71 -7.22 -4.58 11.31
C ALA A 71 -7.01 -3.48 12.36
N GLY A 72 -7.07 -2.20 11.96
CA GLY A 72 -7.11 -1.06 12.86
C GLY A 72 -8.21 -1.19 13.92
N GLN A 73 -8.06 -0.45 15.02
CA GLN A 73 -9.01 -0.51 16.14
C GLN A 73 -10.44 -0.23 15.68
N ALA A 74 -11.40 -1.02 16.19
CA ALA A 74 -12.82 -0.76 16.01
C ALA A 74 -13.14 0.70 16.43
N GLY A 75 -13.72 1.48 15.53
CA GLY A 75 -13.94 2.91 15.72
C GLY A 75 -13.98 3.67 14.39
N SER A 76 -13.69 4.96 14.44
CA SER A 76 -13.70 5.87 13.30
C SER A 76 -12.59 5.62 12.28
N ALA A 77 -12.75 6.19 11.07
CA ALA A 77 -11.70 6.25 10.06
C ALA A 77 -10.40 6.85 10.62
N SER A 78 -10.48 7.88 11.47
CA SER A 78 -9.32 8.52 12.10
C SER A 78 -8.52 7.57 13.00
N ASN A 79 -9.21 6.75 13.80
CA ASN A 79 -8.58 5.75 14.67
C ASN A 79 -7.90 4.64 13.85
N SER A 80 -8.57 4.16 12.80
CA SER A 80 -8.01 3.14 11.90
C SER A 80 -6.74 3.64 11.20
N LEU A 81 -6.77 4.86 10.65
CA LEU A 81 -5.61 5.50 10.03
C LEU A 81 -4.47 5.73 11.04
N THR A 82 -4.79 6.16 12.26
CA THR A 82 -3.79 6.37 13.32
C THR A 82 -3.10 5.07 13.72
N ALA A 83 -3.87 3.98 13.86
CA ALA A 83 -3.32 2.67 14.13
C ALA A 83 -2.41 2.21 12.99
N PHE A 84 -2.89 2.30 11.74
CA PHE A 84 -2.12 1.91 10.56
C PHE A 84 -0.82 2.70 10.41
N TRP A 85 -0.86 4.02 10.67
CA TRP A 85 0.34 4.84 10.67
C TRP A 85 1.38 4.32 11.67
N LYS A 86 0.99 4.14 12.92
CA LYS A 86 1.91 3.74 14.00
C LYS A 86 2.47 2.33 13.83
N THR A 87 1.65 1.38 13.36
CA THR A 87 2.04 -0.03 13.32
C THR A 87 2.71 -0.43 12.01
N SER A 88 2.47 0.33 10.95
CA SER A 88 2.83 -0.10 9.59
C SER A 88 3.59 0.97 8.82
N LEU A 89 3.07 2.20 8.74
CA LEU A 89 3.67 3.21 7.86
C LEU A 89 4.88 3.93 8.48
N ALA A 90 4.84 4.20 9.78
CA ALA A 90 5.92 4.83 10.53
C ALA A 90 6.89 3.81 11.16
N ASP A 91 6.69 2.51 10.93
CA ASP A 91 7.63 1.47 11.36
C ASP A 91 8.98 1.68 10.64
N PRO A 92 10.11 1.83 11.35
CA PRO A 92 11.43 1.91 10.74
C PRO A 92 11.75 0.75 9.78
N ASN A 93 11.16 -0.43 10.01
CA ASN A 93 11.34 -1.61 9.16
C ASN A 93 10.52 -1.53 7.85
N ALA A 94 9.55 -0.62 7.76
CA ALA A 94 8.73 -0.43 6.56
C ALA A 94 9.44 0.35 5.45
N ARG A 95 10.64 0.92 5.71
CA ARG A 95 11.38 1.69 4.69
C ARG A 95 11.56 0.94 3.36
N GLY A 96 11.94 -0.34 3.41
CA GLY A 96 12.12 -1.15 2.20
C GLY A 96 10.82 -1.33 1.42
N LEU A 97 9.70 -1.50 2.14
CA LEU A 97 8.37 -1.62 1.57
C LEU A 97 7.94 -0.31 0.87
N HIS A 98 8.16 0.83 1.51
CA HIS A 98 7.83 2.14 0.93
C HIS A 98 8.62 2.42 -0.35
N LEU A 99 9.93 2.11 -0.35
CA LEU A 99 10.78 2.23 -1.52
C LEU A 99 10.32 1.33 -2.66
N LEU A 100 9.94 0.09 -2.34
CA LEU A 100 9.41 -0.85 -3.33
C LEU A 100 8.12 -0.30 -3.96
N THR A 101 7.15 0.16 -3.16
CA THR A 101 5.90 0.73 -3.69
C THR A 101 6.15 1.93 -4.61
N LEU A 102 7.03 2.86 -4.24
CA LEU A 102 7.38 4.01 -5.09
C LEU A 102 8.02 3.57 -6.42
N GLN A 103 8.93 2.58 -6.39
CA GLN A 103 9.55 2.06 -7.61
C GLN A 103 8.50 1.46 -8.55
N LEU A 104 7.57 0.68 -8.00
CA LEU A 104 6.51 0.05 -8.77
C LEU A 104 5.52 1.07 -9.35
N TRP A 105 5.17 2.11 -8.58
CA TRP A 105 4.37 3.23 -9.08
C TRP A 105 5.03 3.95 -10.24
N THR A 106 6.29 4.35 -10.06
CA THR A 106 7.01 5.10 -11.10
C THR A 106 7.22 4.25 -12.35
N GLN A 107 7.50 2.95 -12.21
CA GLN A 107 7.57 2.02 -13.33
C GLN A 107 6.22 1.87 -14.05
N ALA A 108 5.13 1.67 -13.32
CA ALA A 108 3.80 1.56 -13.90
C ALA A 108 3.37 2.82 -14.65
N LEU A 109 3.67 4.00 -14.10
CA LEU A 109 3.39 5.29 -14.73
C LEU A 109 4.27 5.53 -15.96
N ALA A 110 5.54 5.15 -15.91
CA ALA A 110 6.50 5.37 -17.00
C ALA A 110 6.28 4.43 -18.19
N VAL A 111 6.03 3.14 -17.93
CA VAL A 111 5.75 2.16 -18.98
C VAL A 111 4.35 2.35 -19.56
N GLY A 112 3.37 2.64 -18.68
CA GLY A 112 1.97 2.77 -19.07
C GLY A 112 1.38 1.48 -19.65
N GLY A 113 0.17 1.59 -20.22
CA GLY A 113 -0.49 0.51 -20.95
C GLY A 113 -1.36 -0.43 -20.10
N ASP A 114 -2.05 -1.34 -20.79
CA ASP A 114 -3.11 -2.18 -20.21
C ASP A 114 -2.59 -3.16 -19.15
N LEU A 115 -1.30 -3.50 -19.15
CA LEU A 115 -0.69 -4.40 -18.18
C LEU A 115 -0.64 -3.79 -16.76
N TYR A 116 -0.35 -2.49 -16.67
CA TYR A 116 -0.21 -1.77 -15.40
C TYR A 116 -1.48 -1.04 -14.96
N ARG A 117 -2.51 -0.97 -15.82
CA ARG A 117 -3.77 -0.30 -15.50
C ARG A 117 -4.55 -0.99 -14.36
N PRO A 118 -4.76 -2.32 -14.37
CA PRO A 118 -5.38 -3.03 -13.24
C PRO A 118 -4.60 -2.89 -11.92
N PHE A 119 -3.31 -2.56 -12.03
CA PHE A 119 -2.44 -2.29 -10.90
C PHE A 119 -2.66 -0.91 -10.33
N LEU A 120 -2.58 0.14 -11.15
CA LEU A 120 -2.87 1.51 -10.73
C LEU A 120 -4.27 1.60 -10.12
N ASP A 121 -5.26 0.92 -10.70
CA ASP A 121 -6.63 0.87 -10.18
C ASP A 121 -6.75 0.20 -8.80
N ARG A 122 -5.89 -0.78 -8.50
CA ARG A 122 -5.90 -1.50 -7.21
C ARG A 122 -5.04 -0.84 -6.16
N LEU A 123 -3.90 -0.29 -6.53
CA LEU A 123 -2.99 0.38 -5.61
C LEU A 123 -3.53 1.74 -5.19
N VAL A 124 -4.02 2.55 -6.15
CA VAL A 124 -4.67 3.82 -5.85
C VAL A 124 -6.09 3.57 -5.35
N GLY A 125 -6.87 2.72 -6.02
CA GLY A 125 -8.28 2.54 -5.65
C GLY A 125 -8.52 1.67 -4.41
N GLY A 126 -7.60 0.77 -4.05
CA GLY A 126 -7.80 -0.21 -2.97
C GLY A 126 -8.05 0.43 -1.62
N TRP A 127 -7.06 1.17 -1.12
CA TRP A 127 -7.19 1.83 0.18
C TRP A 127 -7.99 3.14 0.14
N ASN A 128 -8.06 3.84 -1.00
CA ASN A 128 -9.02 4.94 -1.17
C ASN A 128 -10.46 4.47 -0.94
N ARG A 129 -10.82 3.29 -1.47
CA ARG A 129 -12.15 2.69 -1.19
C ARG A 129 -12.31 2.33 0.28
N ILE A 130 -11.30 1.71 0.90
CA ILE A 130 -11.38 1.35 2.33
C ILE A 130 -11.58 2.59 3.20
N VAL A 131 -10.82 3.67 2.98
CA VAL A 131 -10.97 4.92 3.72
C VAL A 131 -12.33 5.58 3.44
N ALA A 132 -12.80 5.57 2.19
CA ALA A 132 -14.12 6.08 1.85
C ALA A 132 -15.23 5.29 2.54
N ASP A 133 -15.14 3.95 2.56
CA ASP A 133 -16.11 3.07 3.22
C ASP A 133 -16.12 3.31 4.74
N MET A 134 -14.95 3.51 5.37
CA MET A 134 -14.85 3.90 6.78
C MET A 134 -15.50 5.26 7.03
N LEU A 135 -15.29 6.25 6.18
CA LEU A 135 -15.94 7.57 6.31
C LEU A 135 -17.47 7.48 6.14
N VAL A 136 -17.96 6.62 5.25
CA VAL A 136 -19.40 6.34 5.14
C VAL A 136 -19.93 5.69 6.42
N GLN A 137 -19.18 4.78 7.03
CA GLN A 137 -19.52 4.19 8.33
C GLN A 137 -19.53 5.24 9.45
N ASP A 138 -18.70 6.27 9.35
CA ASP A 138 -18.70 7.46 10.23
C ASP A 138 -19.85 8.44 9.93
N GLY A 139 -20.77 8.10 9.02
CA GLY A 139 -21.97 8.88 8.72
C GLY A 139 -21.78 9.92 7.61
N ILE A 140 -20.68 9.90 6.87
CA ILE A 140 -20.41 10.85 5.79
C ILE A 140 -21.17 10.46 4.52
N ASP A 141 -21.68 11.47 3.79
CA ASP A 141 -22.25 11.28 2.46
C ASP A 141 -21.25 10.52 1.53
N PRO A 142 -21.70 9.51 0.75
CA PRO A 142 -20.79 8.72 -0.09
C PRO A 142 -19.93 9.54 -1.07
N VAL A 143 -20.46 10.62 -1.65
CA VAL A 143 -19.70 11.46 -2.58
C VAL A 143 -18.66 12.30 -1.83
N ALA A 144 -19.05 12.86 -0.68
CA ALA A 144 -18.13 13.59 0.18
C ALA A 144 -17.01 12.69 0.74
N ALA A 145 -17.36 11.46 1.14
CA ALA A 145 -16.44 10.45 1.64
C ALA A 145 -15.39 10.07 0.58
N GLN A 146 -15.79 9.89 -0.68
CA GLN A 146 -14.85 9.61 -1.78
C GLN A 146 -13.84 10.73 -2.00
N HIS A 147 -14.29 11.99 -2.04
CA HIS A 147 -13.40 13.14 -2.20
C HIS A 147 -12.44 13.28 -1.00
N ARG A 148 -12.95 13.10 0.22
CA ARG A 148 -12.14 13.19 1.42
C ARG A 148 -11.13 12.05 1.51
N ALA A 149 -11.52 10.82 1.20
CA ALA A 149 -10.62 9.68 1.16
C ALA A 149 -9.45 9.91 0.20
N CYS A 150 -9.74 10.40 -1.01
CA CYS A 150 -8.72 10.78 -2.00
C CYS A 150 -7.69 11.78 -1.41
N LEU A 151 -8.18 12.84 -0.76
CA LEU A 151 -7.31 13.84 -0.13
C LEU A 151 -6.47 13.24 1.01
N THR A 152 -7.10 12.48 1.90
CA THR A 152 -6.44 11.88 3.06
C THR A 152 -5.35 10.89 2.63
N VAL A 153 -5.66 10.02 1.67
CA VAL A 153 -4.70 9.05 1.13
C VAL A 153 -3.53 9.76 0.45
N ALA A 154 -3.80 10.74 -0.41
CA ALA A 154 -2.74 11.50 -1.08
C ALA A 154 -1.82 12.21 -0.09
N ALA A 155 -2.37 12.74 1.02
CA ALA A 155 -1.58 13.35 2.07
C ALA A 155 -0.70 12.32 2.79
N VAL A 156 -1.22 11.14 3.15
CA VAL A 156 -0.44 10.04 3.74
C VAL A 156 0.71 9.60 2.83
N GLU A 157 0.43 9.40 1.54
CA GLU A 157 1.45 9.05 0.54
C GLU A 157 2.56 10.11 0.47
N GLY A 158 2.17 11.39 0.49
CA GLY A 158 3.10 12.52 0.53
C GLY A 158 3.98 12.54 1.79
N LEU A 159 3.41 12.21 2.96
CA LEU A 159 4.18 12.14 4.20
C LEU A 159 5.18 10.98 4.19
N ILE A 160 4.81 9.82 3.62
CA ILE A 160 5.75 8.69 3.41
C ILE A 160 6.90 9.11 2.49
N LEU A 161 6.58 9.76 1.37
CA LEU A 161 7.60 10.28 0.46
C LEU A 161 8.52 11.29 1.16
N GLN A 162 7.95 12.17 1.99
CA GLN A 162 8.72 13.15 2.74
C GLN A 162 9.66 12.47 3.76
N ALA A 163 9.19 11.46 4.49
CA ALA A 163 10.00 10.68 5.43
C ALA A 163 11.15 9.93 4.74
N LEU A 164 10.93 9.46 3.52
CA LEU A 164 11.96 8.80 2.72
C LEU A 164 13.02 9.77 2.19
N THR A 165 12.63 11.03 1.96
CA THR A 165 13.46 12.08 1.37
C THR A 165 14.26 12.85 2.41
N ASP A 166 13.64 13.20 3.53
CA ASP A 166 14.22 13.96 4.63
C ASP A 166 13.89 13.29 5.98
N PRO A 167 14.86 12.57 6.57
CA PRO A 167 14.68 11.95 7.89
C PRO A 167 14.41 12.93 9.03
N ALA A 168 14.70 14.22 8.85
CA ALA A 168 14.45 15.26 9.85
C ALA A 168 13.06 15.90 9.69
N ALA A 169 12.32 15.57 8.62
CA ALA A 169 10.99 16.10 8.40
C ALA A 169 10.04 15.66 9.54
N PRO A 170 9.20 16.58 10.07
CA PRO A 170 8.31 16.29 11.20
C PRO A 170 7.05 15.53 10.75
N VAL A 171 7.22 14.39 10.07
CA VAL A 171 6.14 13.65 9.40
C VAL A 171 5.09 13.12 10.38
N ASP A 172 5.49 12.69 11.58
CA ASP A 172 4.56 12.23 12.61
C ASP A 172 3.67 13.36 13.15
N ALA A 173 4.25 14.55 13.32
CA ALA A 173 3.50 15.73 13.76
C ALA A 173 2.54 16.19 12.65
N ALA A 174 2.99 16.18 11.39
CA ALA A 174 2.14 16.50 10.25
C ALA A 174 1.00 15.48 10.06
N PHE A 175 1.27 14.19 10.25
CA PHE A 175 0.25 13.14 10.24
C PHE A 175 -0.77 13.37 11.37
N THR A 176 -0.31 13.67 12.58
CA THR A 176 -1.20 13.96 13.71
C THR A 176 -2.12 15.15 13.41
N GLN A 177 -1.58 16.25 12.87
CA GLN A 177 -2.38 17.40 12.47
C GLN A 177 -3.41 17.06 11.39
N MET A 178 -3.03 16.25 10.40
CA MET A 178 -3.92 15.79 9.34
C MET A 178 -5.08 14.94 9.90
N ILE A 179 -4.82 14.10 10.90
CA ILE A 179 -5.87 13.33 11.59
C ILE A 179 -6.82 14.25 12.35
N GLU A 180 -6.32 15.24 13.09
CA GLU A 180 -7.17 16.24 13.77
C GLU A 180 -8.04 17.02 12.77
N ASP A 181 -7.49 17.37 11.60
CA ASP A 181 -8.23 18.01 10.52
C ASP A 181 -9.30 17.09 9.92
N LEU A 182 -9.02 15.78 9.83
CA LEU A 182 -9.99 14.77 9.41
C LEU A 182 -11.14 14.66 10.40
N GLU A 183 -10.85 14.58 11.70
CA GLU A 183 -11.87 14.49 12.75
C GLU A 183 -12.78 15.72 12.75
N ARG A 184 -12.20 16.93 12.75
CA ARG A 184 -12.98 18.18 12.68
C ARG A 184 -13.87 18.23 11.43
N TRP A 185 -13.36 17.76 10.29
CA TRP A 185 -14.12 17.72 9.05
C TRP A 185 -15.24 16.68 9.12
N THR A 186 -14.97 15.48 9.65
CA THR A 186 -15.96 14.41 9.80
C THR A 186 -17.09 14.87 10.72
N ASP A 187 -16.79 15.43 11.89
CA ASP A 187 -17.79 15.93 12.84
C ASP A 187 -18.72 16.98 12.22
N ALA A 188 -18.18 17.85 11.37
CA ALA A 188 -18.95 18.91 10.69
C ALA A 188 -19.81 18.40 9.52
N ASN A 189 -19.53 17.20 8.98
CA ASN A 189 -20.17 16.67 7.77
C ASN A 189 -20.92 15.35 7.99
N ALA A 190 -20.81 14.73 9.17
CA ALA A 190 -21.55 13.53 9.51
C ALA A 190 -23.06 13.81 9.44
N GLN A 191 -23.77 13.00 8.66
CA GLN A 191 -25.23 13.04 8.61
C GLN A 191 -25.79 12.41 9.90
N GLY A 192 -25.71 13.17 10.98
CA GLY A 192 -26.34 12.85 12.26
C GLY A 192 -25.42 13.01 13.48
N GLY A 193 -25.62 14.09 14.22
CA GLY A 193 -25.56 14.08 15.67
C GLY A 193 -25.50 15.47 16.32
N PRO A 194 -26.37 15.84 17.28
CA PRO A 194 -27.71 15.35 17.62
C PRO A 194 -28.86 16.04 16.84
#